data_AF-A0A2V5TWK6-F1
#
_entry.id   AF-A0A2V5TWK6-F1
#
_cell.length_a   1.000
_cell.length_b   1.000
_cell.length_c   1.000
_cell.angle_alpha   90.00
_cell.angle_beta   90.00
_cell.angle_gamma   90.00
#
_symmetry.space_group_name_H-M   'P 1'
#
loop_
_entity.id
_entity.type
_entity.pdbx_description
1 polymer ?
#
loop_
_entity_poly.entity_id
_entity_poly.type
_entity_poly.pdbx_seq_one_letter_code
_entity_poly.pdbx_strand_id
1 'polypeptide(L)'
;MQASAGAQSAITVDIWRAPDLNEFGIPDPGAYPTVFVGSYTVPMANPYSPELNFNADTLDWRPFGLSWFKADIHGSFTVATPGTDQLMFRGGIMGRVSIASLTIDGNYNPVLFTSSIDSLYQNTVTLSKGLHSFDLIYMPGQSQALVGPGDVETVPNGKDGIAIVDVDHTWEPASSVRESTWLVWLFPLGLLLWRRK
;
A
#
# COMPACT_ATOMS: atom_id res chain seq x y z
N MET A 1 8.59 -28.65 -21.59
CA MET A 1 7.58 -27.62 -21.24
C MET A 1 8.34 -26.48 -20.59
N GLN A 2 8.43 -25.36 -21.30
CA GLN A 2 9.21 -24.19 -20.91
C GLN A 2 8.35 -23.38 -19.94
N ALA A 3 8.81 -23.18 -18.71
CA ALA A 3 8.15 -22.28 -17.79
C ALA A 3 8.18 -20.88 -18.41
N SER A 4 7.03 -20.34 -18.80
CA SER A 4 6.94 -18.91 -19.10
C SER A 4 7.32 -18.19 -17.80
N ALA A 5 8.35 -17.36 -17.84
CA ALA A 5 8.60 -16.38 -16.81
C ALA A 5 7.30 -15.56 -16.68
N GLY A 6 6.53 -15.81 -15.61
CA GLY A 6 5.33 -15.05 -15.32
C GLY A 6 5.73 -13.59 -15.24
N ALA A 7 5.04 -12.72 -15.98
CA ALA A 7 5.21 -11.29 -15.83
C ALA A 7 5.05 -10.99 -14.33
N GLN A 8 6.09 -10.43 -13.71
CA GLN A 8 6.05 -10.04 -12.32
C GLN A 8 4.89 -9.04 -12.16
N SER A 9 3.94 -9.34 -11.27
CA SER A 9 2.82 -8.44 -11.00
C SER A 9 3.38 -7.05 -10.65
N ALA A 10 2.82 -6.01 -11.25
CA ALA A 10 3.29 -4.65 -11.11
C ALA A 10 2.17 -3.73 -10.64
N ILE A 11 2.53 -2.80 -9.77
CA ILE A 11 1.69 -1.70 -9.34
C ILE A 11 1.93 -0.55 -10.32
N THR A 12 0.87 0.04 -10.86
CA THR A 12 0.94 1.26 -11.66
C THR A 12 0.60 2.45 -10.78
N VAL A 13 1.39 3.52 -10.90
CA VAL A 13 1.21 4.75 -10.13
C VAL A 13 1.07 5.91 -11.11
N ASP A 14 -0.13 6.50 -11.14
CA ASP A 14 -0.47 7.65 -11.95
C ASP A 14 -0.42 8.92 -11.10
N ILE A 15 0.35 9.91 -11.55
CA ILE A 15 0.61 11.13 -10.78
C ILE A 15 -0.07 12.31 -11.44
N TRP A 16 -0.75 13.11 -10.61
CA TRP A 16 -1.47 14.31 -11.00
C TRP A 16 -0.99 15.50 -10.17
N ARG A 17 -0.95 16.69 -10.78
CA ARG A 17 -0.61 17.96 -10.12
C ARG A 17 -1.79 18.93 -10.13
N ALA A 18 -1.71 19.95 -9.28
CA ALA A 18 -2.63 21.09 -9.32
C ALA A 18 -2.54 21.81 -10.69
N PRO A 19 -3.66 22.29 -11.26
CA PRO A 19 -3.70 22.91 -12.57
C PRO A 19 -2.99 24.27 -12.62
N ASP A 20 -3.08 25.05 -11.55
CA ASP A 20 -2.58 26.42 -11.48
C ASP A 20 -1.56 26.60 -10.36
N LEU A 21 -0.68 27.59 -10.54
CA LEU A 21 0.09 28.17 -9.44
C LEU A 21 -0.77 29.29 -8.81
N ASN A 22 -0.74 29.43 -7.49
CA ASN A 22 -1.28 30.59 -6.80
C ASN A 22 -0.51 31.86 -7.17
N GLU A 23 -0.94 33.00 -6.64
CA GLU A 23 -0.36 34.32 -6.93
C GLU A 23 1.13 34.45 -6.54
N PHE A 24 1.66 33.53 -5.75
CA PHE A 24 3.06 33.45 -5.33
C PHE A 24 3.90 32.45 -6.15
N GLY A 25 3.34 31.86 -7.22
CA GLY A 25 4.03 30.86 -8.03
C GLY A 25 4.15 29.48 -7.36
N ILE A 26 3.37 29.22 -6.31
CA ILE A 26 3.30 27.96 -5.58
C ILE A 26 2.12 27.17 -6.16
N PRO A 27 2.19 25.85 -6.41
CA PRO A 27 1.03 25.07 -6.84
C PRO A 27 -0.15 25.36 -5.92
N ASP A 28 -1.30 25.79 -6.46
CA ASP A 28 -2.46 26.17 -5.64
C ASP A 28 -2.83 24.99 -4.74
N PRO A 29 -2.51 25.06 -3.44
CA PRO A 29 -2.71 23.96 -2.53
C PRO A 29 -4.20 23.81 -2.19
N GLY A 30 -5.04 24.83 -2.42
CA GLY A 30 -6.50 24.69 -2.36
C GLY A 30 -7.08 23.91 -3.54
N ALA A 31 -6.35 23.82 -4.66
CA ALA A 31 -6.81 23.14 -5.87
C ALA A 31 -6.55 21.62 -5.80
N TYR A 32 -7.60 20.86 -6.07
CA TYR A 32 -7.51 19.42 -6.24
C TYR A 32 -6.60 19.09 -7.44
N PRO A 33 -5.58 18.21 -7.30
CA PRO A 33 -4.73 17.82 -8.42
C PRO A 33 -5.54 17.13 -9.53
N THR A 34 -5.55 17.74 -10.73
CA THR A 34 -6.37 17.31 -11.88
C THR A 34 -5.58 17.24 -13.20
N VAL A 35 -4.33 17.71 -13.22
CA VAL A 35 -3.50 17.66 -14.42
C VAL A 35 -2.57 16.46 -14.36
N PHE A 36 -2.73 15.52 -15.30
CA PHE A 36 -1.87 14.34 -15.39
C PHE A 36 -0.42 14.73 -15.68
N VAL A 37 0.50 14.13 -14.93
CA VAL A 37 1.95 14.38 -15.03
C VAL A 37 2.64 13.22 -15.72
N GLY A 38 2.32 12.00 -15.32
CA GLY A 38 2.93 10.78 -15.84
C GLY A 38 2.66 9.58 -14.96
N SER A 39 3.09 8.41 -15.45
CA SER A 39 2.95 7.12 -14.77
C SER A 39 4.29 6.43 -14.60
N TYR A 40 4.40 5.60 -13.59
CA TYR A 40 5.48 4.63 -13.46
C TYR A 40 4.98 3.33 -12.82
N THR A 41 5.73 2.25 -13.01
CA THR A 41 5.40 0.94 -12.46
C THR A 41 6.38 0.54 -11.39
N VAL A 42 5.89 -0.07 -10.31
CA VAL A 42 6.70 -0.65 -9.24
C VAL A 42 6.42 -2.15 -9.17
N PRO A 43 7.45 -3.01 -9.09
CA PRO A 43 7.23 -4.43 -8.89
C PRO A 43 6.49 -4.68 -7.58
N MET A 44 5.53 -5.61 -7.58
CA MET A 44 4.93 -6.09 -6.34
C MET A 44 5.96 -6.90 -5.56
N ALA A 45 6.12 -6.57 -4.28
CA ALA A 45 6.98 -7.31 -3.37
C ALA A 45 6.37 -8.68 -3.03
N ASN A 46 5.06 -8.71 -2.82
CA ASN A 46 4.30 -9.92 -2.52
C ASN A 46 3.13 -10.05 -3.51
N PRO A 47 3.05 -11.12 -4.33
CA PRO A 47 1.94 -11.30 -5.27
C PRO A 47 0.62 -11.69 -4.57
N TYR A 48 0.63 -11.97 -3.26
CA TYR A 48 -0.55 -12.38 -2.49
C TYR A 48 -1.13 -11.27 -1.60
N SER A 49 -0.57 -10.08 -1.67
CA SER A 49 -0.93 -8.96 -0.80
C SER A 49 -0.95 -7.63 -1.56
N PRO A 50 -1.85 -6.69 -1.22
CA PRO A 50 -1.78 -5.30 -1.69
C PRO A 50 -0.71 -4.49 -0.95
N GLU A 51 0.08 -5.11 -0.07
CA GLU A 51 1.16 -4.45 0.67
C GLU A 51 2.11 -3.66 -0.25
N LEU A 52 2.35 -2.41 0.13
CA LEU A 52 3.19 -1.48 -0.61
C LEU A 52 3.78 -0.42 0.33
N ASN A 53 4.91 0.18 -0.08
CA ASN A 53 5.54 1.26 0.67
C ASN A 53 6.20 2.27 -0.27
N PHE A 54 5.64 3.48 -0.29
CA PHE A 54 6.19 4.66 -0.94
C PHE A 54 6.77 5.60 0.11
N ASN A 55 7.98 5.28 0.61
CA ASN A 55 8.75 6.07 1.58
C ASN A 55 7.94 6.50 2.81
N ALA A 56 7.04 5.65 3.33
CA ALA A 56 6.20 5.96 4.49
C ALA A 56 7.00 6.22 5.78
N ASP A 57 8.22 5.70 5.86
CA ASP A 57 9.11 5.86 7.02
C ASP A 57 9.91 7.17 6.97
N THR A 58 10.34 7.59 5.78
CA THR A 58 11.15 8.80 5.60
C THR A 58 10.31 10.03 5.27
N LEU A 59 9.07 9.82 4.78
CA LEU A 59 8.15 10.85 4.29
C LEU A 59 8.78 11.72 3.18
N ASP A 60 9.62 11.11 2.35
CA ASP A 60 10.28 11.78 1.22
C ASP A 60 9.98 11.09 -0.12
N TRP A 61 8.70 10.89 -0.41
CA TRP A 61 8.26 10.45 -1.74
C TRP A 61 8.00 11.65 -2.66
N ARG A 62 8.88 11.86 -3.64
CA ARG A 62 8.83 12.98 -4.60
C ARG A 62 8.62 12.50 -6.03
N PRO A 63 7.43 12.00 -6.39
CA PRO A 63 7.18 11.58 -7.77
C PRO A 63 7.36 12.77 -8.71
N PHE A 64 8.23 12.62 -9.71
CA PHE A 64 8.57 13.69 -10.66
C PHE A 64 9.01 15.01 -10.01
N GLY A 65 9.57 14.95 -8.79
CA GLY A 65 10.03 16.13 -8.05
C GLY A 65 8.91 16.98 -7.43
N LEU A 66 7.67 16.48 -7.40
CA LEU A 66 6.53 17.18 -6.83
C LEU A 66 6.47 17.02 -5.30
N SER A 67 6.03 18.09 -4.63
CA SER A 67 5.70 18.11 -3.20
C SER A 67 4.19 18.23 -2.91
N TRP A 68 3.38 18.42 -3.97
CA TRP A 68 1.93 18.39 -3.93
C TRP A 68 1.40 17.68 -5.17
N PHE A 69 0.68 16.59 -4.95
CA PHE A 69 0.20 15.73 -6.01
C PHE A 69 -0.99 14.89 -5.54
N LYS A 70 -1.67 14.28 -6.50
CA LYS A 70 -2.53 13.11 -6.26
C LYS A 70 -1.85 11.92 -6.92
N ALA A 71 -1.83 10.79 -6.23
CA ALA A 71 -1.42 9.52 -6.80
C ALA A 71 -2.64 8.61 -6.86
N ASP A 72 -2.95 8.12 -8.06
CA ASP A 72 -3.84 6.98 -8.25
C ASP A 72 -2.96 5.74 -8.45
N ILE A 73 -3.09 4.79 -7.54
CA ILE A 73 -2.23 3.61 -7.43
C ILE A 73 -3.11 2.39 -7.69
N HIS A 74 -2.73 1.60 -8.69
CA HIS A 74 -3.54 0.49 -9.18
C HIS A 74 -2.71 -0.78 -9.22
N GLY A 75 -3.30 -1.91 -8.83
CA GLY A 75 -2.62 -3.19 -8.90
C GLY A 75 -3.55 -4.37 -8.74
N SER A 76 -2.97 -5.57 -8.71
CA SER A 76 -3.72 -6.80 -8.50
C SER A 76 -2.90 -7.82 -7.73
N PHE A 77 -3.53 -8.52 -6.79
CA PHE A 77 -2.90 -9.59 -6.00
C PHE A 77 -3.79 -10.84 -6.02
N THR A 78 -3.19 -11.98 -5.72
CA THR A 78 -3.89 -13.26 -5.65
C THR A 78 -4.21 -13.62 -4.21
N VAL A 79 -5.46 -13.94 -3.91
CA VAL A 79 -5.83 -14.58 -2.65
C VAL A 79 -5.74 -16.09 -2.85
N ALA A 80 -4.71 -16.71 -2.28
CA ALA A 80 -4.50 -18.16 -2.36
C ALA A 80 -5.31 -18.90 -1.29
N THR A 81 -5.36 -18.33 -0.08
CA THR A 81 -6.18 -18.81 1.05
C THR A 81 -7.29 -17.79 1.33
N PRO A 82 -8.57 -18.13 1.12
CA PRO A 82 -9.67 -17.21 1.41
C PRO A 82 -9.76 -16.95 2.91
N GLY A 83 -10.07 -15.72 3.30
CA GLY A 83 -10.11 -15.35 4.71
C GLY A 83 -10.26 -13.86 4.96
N THR A 84 -10.30 -13.51 6.23
CA THR A 84 -10.31 -12.12 6.71
C THR A 84 -8.90 -11.72 7.10
N ASP A 85 -8.41 -10.63 6.54
CA ASP A 85 -7.11 -10.03 6.87
C ASP A 85 -7.29 -8.64 7.48
N GLN A 86 -6.29 -8.15 8.20
CA GLN A 86 -6.21 -6.79 8.69
C GLN A 86 -5.25 -5.97 7.82
N LEU A 87 -5.80 -4.95 7.17
CA LEU A 87 -5.01 -3.96 6.43
C LEU A 87 -4.86 -2.67 7.25
N MET A 88 -3.76 -1.98 7.02
CA MET A 88 -3.43 -0.74 7.73
C MET A 88 -2.79 0.29 6.80
N PHE A 89 -3.13 1.57 7.00
CA PHE A 89 -2.37 2.68 6.43
C PHE A 89 -1.29 3.18 7.38
N ARG A 90 -0.13 3.49 6.79
CA ARG A 90 0.99 4.15 7.44
C ARG A 90 1.53 5.26 6.53
N GLY A 91 1.85 6.45 7.05
CA GLY A 91 2.41 7.57 6.28
C GLY A 91 1.68 8.90 6.52
N GLY A 92 1.95 9.93 5.71
CA GLY A 92 1.18 11.20 5.64
C GLY A 92 0.98 12.01 6.93
N ILE A 93 2.03 12.17 7.75
CA ILE A 93 1.92 12.77 9.08
C ILE A 93 1.86 14.32 9.00
N MET A 94 0.98 14.94 9.80
CA MET A 94 0.90 16.39 10.08
C MET A 94 0.28 17.28 8.99
N GLY A 95 -0.71 16.80 8.23
CA GLY A 95 -1.36 17.58 7.17
C GLY A 95 -2.87 17.76 7.34
N ARG A 96 -3.39 18.98 7.15
CA ARG A 96 -4.82 19.32 7.22
C ARG A 96 -5.69 18.74 6.08
N VAL A 97 -5.10 18.13 5.05
CA VAL A 97 -5.78 17.68 3.82
C VAL A 97 -5.16 16.39 3.24
N SER A 98 -4.52 15.56 4.08
CA SER A 98 -3.98 14.29 3.56
C SER A 98 -5.10 13.29 3.38
N ILE A 99 -5.24 12.75 2.16
CA ILE A 99 -6.27 11.76 1.83
C ILE A 99 -5.59 10.45 1.46
N ALA A 100 -6.05 9.35 2.04
CA ALA A 100 -5.76 8.02 1.54
C ALA A 100 -7.06 7.20 1.49
N SER A 101 -7.31 6.50 0.38
CA SER A 101 -8.50 5.67 0.19
C SER A 101 -8.17 4.40 -0.58
N LEU A 102 -8.30 3.23 0.03
CA LEU A 102 -8.12 1.93 -0.62
C LEU A 102 -9.48 1.27 -0.90
N THR A 103 -9.67 0.78 -2.11
CA THR A 103 -10.78 -0.08 -2.53
C THR A 103 -10.24 -1.36 -3.17
N ILE A 104 -10.92 -2.48 -2.93
CA ILE A 104 -10.58 -3.78 -3.52
C ILE A 104 -11.80 -4.27 -4.31
N ASP A 105 -11.58 -4.72 -5.55
CA ASP A 105 -12.60 -5.11 -6.53
C ASP A 105 -13.69 -4.05 -6.77
N GLY A 106 -13.29 -2.77 -6.71
CA GLY A 106 -14.22 -1.63 -6.81
C GLY A 106 -15.22 -1.54 -5.65
N ASN A 107 -15.04 -2.33 -4.58
CA ASN A 107 -15.92 -2.31 -3.43
C ASN A 107 -15.48 -1.21 -2.45
N TYR A 108 -16.40 -0.27 -2.21
CA TYR A 108 -16.22 0.84 -1.27
C TYR A 108 -16.44 0.43 0.20
N ASN A 109 -16.71 -0.84 0.48
CA ASN A 109 -16.78 -1.37 1.83
C ASN A 109 -16.09 -2.74 1.90
N PRO A 110 -15.08 -2.93 2.78
CA PRO A 110 -14.48 -1.96 3.69
C PRO A 110 -13.54 -0.98 2.98
N VAL A 111 -13.85 0.32 3.04
CA VAL A 111 -12.89 1.36 2.66
C VAL A 111 -11.90 1.56 3.81
N LEU A 112 -10.61 1.55 3.49
CA LEU A 112 -9.64 2.22 4.34
C LEU A 112 -9.59 3.67 3.90
N PHE A 113 -10.10 4.60 4.72
CA PHE A 113 -10.10 6.03 4.42
C PHE A 113 -9.58 6.85 5.58
N THR A 114 -8.70 7.81 5.30
CA THR A 114 -8.28 8.83 6.25
C THR A 114 -8.15 10.19 5.56
N SER A 115 -8.59 11.25 6.22
CA SER A 115 -8.47 12.65 5.80
C SER A 115 -7.47 13.45 6.65
N SER A 116 -6.76 12.78 7.58
CA SER A 116 -5.63 13.29 8.34
C SER A 116 -4.86 12.10 8.90
N ILE A 117 -3.64 11.83 8.43
CA ILE A 117 -2.85 10.68 8.91
C ILE A 117 -2.05 11.05 10.16
N ASP A 118 -2.73 11.64 11.14
CA ASP A 118 -2.22 11.78 12.51
C ASP A 118 -2.51 10.51 13.34
N SER A 119 -3.31 9.58 12.79
CA SER A 119 -3.68 8.30 13.41
C SER A 119 -3.42 7.13 12.46
N LEU A 120 -3.07 6.00 13.06
CA LEU A 120 -3.05 4.68 12.42
C LEU A 120 -4.48 4.31 12.00
N TYR A 121 -4.73 4.07 10.71
CA TYR A 121 -6.03 3.59 10.25
C TYR A 121 -5.94 2.12 9.89
N GLN A 122 -6.85 1.31 10.45
CA GLN A 122 -6.89 -0.13 10.25
C GLN A 122 -8.31 -0.56 9.90
N ASN A 123 -8.44 -1.55 9.03
CA ASN A 123 -9.72 -2.19 8.74
C ASN A 123 -9.51 -3.66 8.41
N THR A 124 -10.55 -4.47 8.58
CA THR A 124 -10.52 -5.88 8.21
C THR A 124 -11.22 -6.11 6.89
N VAL A 125 -10.65 -6.96 6.05
CA VAL A 125 -11.16 -7.27 4.71
C VAL A 125 -11.29 -8.77 4.54
N THR A 126 -12.46 -9.25 4.14
CA THR A 126 -12.70 -10.67 3.85
C THR A 126 -12.75 -10.89 2.36
N LEU A 127 -11.86 -11.73 1.84
CA LEU A 127 -11.78 -12.04 0.41
C LEU A 127 -11.92 -13.54 0.14
N SER A 128 -12.53 -13.85 -1.00
CA SER A 128 -12.60 -15.20 -1.54
C SER A 128 -11.30 -15.55 -2.26
N LYS A 129 -11.12 -16.81 -2.64
CA LYS A 129 -9.95 -17.25 -3.40
C LYS A 129 -10.04 -16.72 -4.83
N GLY A 130 -8.99 -16.07 -5.33
CA GLY A 130 -8.99 -15.55 -6.69
C GLY A 130 -7.96 -14.45 -6.94
N LEU A 131 -8.02 -13.85 -8.13
CA LEU A 131 -7.31 -12.62 -8.45
C LEU A 131 -8.20 -11.44 -8.08
N HIS A 132 -7.65 -10.49 -7.33
CA HIS A 132 -8.33 -9.28 -6.87
C HIS A 132 -7.59 -8.05 -7.39
N SER A 133 -8.33 -7.02 -7.78
CA SER A 133 -7.78 -5.71 -8.13
C SER A 133 -7.89 -4.76 -6.95
N PHE A 134 -6.96 -3.82 -6.82
CA PHE A 134 -7.08 -2.74 -5.87
C PHE A 134 -6.78 -1.39 -6.51
N ASP A 135 -7.44 -0.38 -5.95
CA ASP A 135 -7.24 1.02 -6.30
C ASP A 135 -7.00 1.81 -5.00
N LEU A 136 -5.91 2.55 -4.95
CA LEU A 136 -5.54 3.43 -3.85
C LEU A 136 -5.43 4.86 -4.38
N ILE A 137 -6.20 5.77 -3.78
CA ILE A 137 -6.03 7.21 -3.99
C ILE A 137 -5.22 7.76 -2.83
N TYR A 138 -4.16 8.50 -3.13
CA TYR A 138 -3.34 9.21 -2.14
C TYR A 138 -3.16 10.68 -2.49
N MET A 139 -3.30 11.55 -1.49
CA MET A 139 -2.89 12.95 -1.54
C MET A 139 -2.10 13.27 -0.26
N PRO A 140 -0.90 13.88 -0.37
CA PRO A 140 -0.07 14.22 0.76
C PRO A 140 -0.70 15.30 1.64
N GLY A 141 -0.04 15.63 2.74
CA GLY A 141 -0.53 16.62 3.69
C GLY A 141 -0.24 18.06 3.29
N GLN A 142 -1.04 18.98 3.84
CA GLN A 142 -0.79 20.43 3.75
C GLN A 142 -0.77 21.06 5.13
N SER A 143 -0.01 22.14 5.29
CA SER A 143 0.11 22.89 6.53
C SER A 143 -0.15 24.36 6.29
N GLN A 144 -0.56 25.09 7.33
CA GLN A 144 -0.59 26.55 7.27
C GLN A 144 0.83 27.08 7.50
N ALA A 145 1.29 27.98 6.63
CA ALA A 145 2.57 28.66 6.74
C ALA A 145 2.39 30.17 6.56
N LEU A 146 3.23 30.94 7.25
CA LEU A 146 3.35 32.38 7.01
C LEU A 146 4.12 32.59 5.70
N VAL A 147 3.51 33.25 4.73
CA VAL A 147 4.11 33.57 3.42
C VAL A 147 4.47 35.05 3.28
N GLY A 148 4.05 35.88 4.25
CA GLY A 148 4.33 37.30 4.31
C GLY A 148 4.05 37.90 5.70
N PRO A 149 4.23 39.21 5.90
CA PRO A 149 3.92 39.89 7.16
C PRO A 149 2.42 39.84 7.50
N GLY A 150 1.99 38.77 8.17
CA GLY A 150 0.60 38.56 8.59
C GLY A 150 -0.22 37.66 7.65
N ASP A 151 0.34 37.27 6.52
CA ASP A 151 -0.34 36.43 5.52
C ASP A 151 -0.07 34.96 5.78
N VAL A 152 -1.14 34.18 5.97
CA VAL A 152 -1.09 32.73 6.19
C VAL A 152 -1.73 32.03 4.99
N GLU A 153 -0.97 31.15 4.36
CA GLU A 153 -1.48 30.27 3.30
C GLU A 153 -1.41 28.81 3.74
N THR A 154 -2.32 28.01 3.19
CA THR A 154 -2.12 26.56 3.14
C THR A 154 -1.00 26.31 2.15
N VAL A 155 -0.02 25.47 2.47
CA VAL A 155 1.06 25.08 1.57
C VAL A 155 1.31 23.58 1.72
N PRO A 156 1.91 22.91 0.71
CA PRO A 156 2.30 21.52 0.86
C PRO A 156 3.27 21.38 2.04
N ASN A 157 3.01 20.43 2.94
CA ASN A 157 3.82 20.31 4.16
C ASN A 157 5.20 19.65 3.89
N GLY A 158 5.37 19.10 2.68
CA GLY A 158 6.58 18.45 2.23
C GLY A 158 6.86 17.11 2.94
N LYS A 159 5.86 16.47 3.56
CA LYS A 159 6.01 15.18 4.23
C LYS A 159 5.12 14.15 3.52
N ASP A 160 5.69 13.54 2.49
CA ASP A 160 4.96 12.75 1.51
C ASP A 160 5.39 11.30 1.61
N GLY A 161 4.45 10.40 1.87
CA GLY A 161 4.73 8.98 1.93
C GLY A 161 3.52 8.21 2.42
N ILE A 162 3.35 6.99 1.88
CA ILE A 162 2.23 6.10 2.21
C ILE A 162 2.64 4.64 2.07
N ALA A 163 2.11 3.81 2.95
CA ALA A 163 2.20 2.37 2.91
C ALA A 163 0.84 1.74 3.23
N ILE A 164 0.55 0.64 2.53
CA ILE A 164 -0.43 -0.36 2.96
C ILE A 164 0.37 -1.45 3.64
N VAL A 165 0.03 -1.76 4.87
CA VAL A 165 0.59 -2.90 5.60
C VAL A 165 -0.48 -3.96 5.69
N ASP A 166 -0.13 -5.16 5.23
CA ASP A 166 -0.87 -6.39 5.46
C ASP A 166 -0.32 -7.00 6.75
N VAL A 167 -1.16 -7.11 7.78
CA VAL A 167 -0.70 -7.43 9.14
C VAL A 167 -0.67 -8.93 9.38
N ASP A 168 -1.69 -9.67 8.89
CA ASP A 168 -1.83 -11.08 9.19
C ASP A 168 -1.34 -11.98 8.05
N HIS A 169 -1.16 -11.45 6.83
CA HIS A 169 -0.75 -12.18 5.62
C HIS A 169 -1.60 -13.43 5.38
N THR A 170 -2.90 -13.32 5.69
CA THR A 170 -3.87 -14.42 5.72
C THR A 170 -4.08 -15.00 4.33
N TRP A 171 -3.92 -14.19 3.28
CA TRP A 171 -4.23 -14.57 1.90
C TRP A 171 -3.14 -15.36 1.19
N GLU A 172 -1.97 -15.51 1.81
CA GLU A 172 -0.88 -16.32 1.29
C GLU A 172 -1.24 -17.81 1.19
N PRO A 173 -0.56 -18.62 0.35
CA PRO A 173 -0.78 -20.05 0.32
C PRO A 173 -0.54 -20.65 1.71
N ALA A 174 -1.52 -21.36 2.25
CA ALA A 174 -1.35 -22.07 3.51
C ALA A 174 -0.07 -22.92 3.46
N SER A 175 0.88 -22.64 4.36
CA SER A 175 2.12 -23.42 4.43
C SER A 175 1.73 -24.85 4.79
N SER A 176 1.88 -25.78 3.84
CA SER A 176 1.52 -27.19 4.03
C SER A 176 2.50 -27.95 4.93
N VAL A 177 3.46 -27.27 5.56
CA VAL A 177 4.40 -27.90 6.46
C VAL A 177 3.75 -28.05 7.83
N ARG A 178 3.01 -29.16 8.02
CA ARG A 178 2.99 -29.78 9.35
C ARG A 178 4.43 -30.19 9.65
N GLU A 179 5.15 -29.40 10.43
CA GLU A 179 6.37 -29.87 11.08
C GLU A 179 5.99 -30.98 12.08
N SER A 180 5.78 -32.19 11.56
CA SER A 180 5.98 -33.41 12.33
C SER A 180 7.28 -34.04 11.91
N THR A 181 8.36 -33.25 12.05
CA THR A 181 9.75 -33.71 12.01
C THR A 181 10.04 -34.81 13.04
N TRP A 182 9.16 -35.01 14.04
CA TRP A 182 9.26 -36.13 14.98
C TRP A 182 8.88 -37.50 14.39
N LEU A 183 8.05 -37.57 13.34
CA LEU A 183 7.64 -38.86 12.73
C LEU A 183 8.75 -39.47 11.86
N VAL A 184 9.65 -38.65 11.31
CA VAL A 184 10.77 -39.12 10.48
C VAL A 184 11.84 -39.85 11.32
N TRP A 185 11.92 -39.56 12.62
CA TRP A 185 12.83 -40.25 13.55
C TRP A 185 12.28 -41.55 14.14
N LEU A 186 10.97 -41.80 14.07
CA LEU A 186 10.38 -43.03 14.63
C LEU A 186 10.48 -44.25 13.71
N PHE A 187 10.59 -44.04 12.39
CA PHE A 187 10.78 -45.14 11.45
C PHE A 187 12.13 -45.88 11.57
N PRO A 188 13.29 -45.21 11.72
CA PRO A 188 14.56 -45.93 11.91
C PRO A 188 14.69 -46.59 13.29
N LEU A 189 14.04 -46.06 14.34
CA LEU A 189 14.10 -46.64 15.69
C LEU A 189 13.31 -47.95 15.80
N GLY A 190 12.14 -48.05 15.14
CA GLY A 190 11.33 -49.28 15.13
C GLY A 190 12.01 -50.45 14.41
N LEU A 191 12.74 -50.17 13.33
CA LEU A 191 13.49 -51.18 12.56
C LEU A 191 14.73 -51.70 13.30
N LEU A 192 15.39 -50.87 14.12
CA LEU A 192 16.53 -51.28 14.93
C LEU A 192 16.12 -52.15 16.14
N LEU A 193 14.94 -51.92 16.70
CA LEU A 193 14.42 -52.71 17.82
C LEU A 193 13.82 -54.05 17.40
N TRP A 194 13.39 -54.21 16.14
CA TRP A 194 12.83 -55.47 15.64
C TRP A 194 13.89 -56.51 15.26
N ARG A 195 15.15 -56.11 15.06
CA ARG A 195 16.28 -57.02 14.77
C ARG A 195 16.94 -57.66 16.00
N ARG A 196 16.43 -57.44 17.21
CA ARG A 196 17.00 -57.98 18.47
C ARG A 196 16.13 -59.07 19.14
N LYS A 197 15.37 -59.85 18.37
CA LYS A 197 14.76 -61.11 18.85
C LYS A 197 15.18 -62.26 17.96
#